data_AF-A0A231NYJ0-F1
#
_entry.id   AF-A0A231NYJ0-F1
#
_cell.length_a   1.000
_cell.length_b   1.000
_cell.length_c   1.000
_cell.angle_alpha   90.00
_cell.angle_beta   90.00
_cell.angle_gamma   90.00
#
_symmetry.space_group_name_H-M   'P 1'
#
loop_
_entity.id
_entity.type
_entity.pdbx_description
1 polymer ?
#
loop_
_entity_poly.entity_id
_entity_poly.type
_entity_poly.pdbx_seq_one_letter_code
_entity_poly.pdbx_strand_id
1 'polypeptide(L)'
;MRLCNIKDELCPNPQDYDLLRIGSPVCYFQIPVNVIECLESFPDLDGKKTFAVLTNGSYALNAGDMLKRDLVAKNANIRGWCYSYGADYFLPYNEQGCMPSYAHPAPDELTAAYEFGLDMGQGENETRWLEVSQKLSLMYRIEQILAQRWFVRHIYQNFFHLDKKKCVQ
;
A
#
# COMPACT_ATOMS: atom_id res chain seq x y z
N MET A 1 19.11 1.86 -9.54
CA MET A 1 17.73 1.72 -9.01
C MET A 1 17.26 0.30 -9.31
N ARG A 2 16.86 -0.47 -8.29
CA ARG A 2 16.25 -1.80 -8.47
C ARG A 2 14.79 -1.72 -8.06
N LEU A 3 13.90 -2.18 -8.94
CA LEU A 3 12.49 -2.36 -8.63
C LEU A 3 12.27 -3.84 -8.28
N CYS A 4 11.52 -4.11 -7.21
CA CYS A 4 11.17 -5.46 -6.80
C CYS A 4 9.66 -5.55 -6.65
N ASN A 5 9.04 -6.47 -7.41
CA ASN A 5 7.64 -6.83 -7.19
C ASN A 5 7.57 -8.01 -6.23
N ILE A 6 7.11 -7.77 -5.01
CA ILE A 6 7.05 -8.78 -3.94
C ILE A 6 6.04 -9.93 -4.23
N LYS A 7 5.25 -9.82 -5.30
CA LYS A 7 4.43 -10.92 -5.80
C LYS A 7 5.25 -11.96 -6.59
N ASP A 8 6.28 -11.50 -7.30
CA ASP A 8 7.00 -12.31 -8.28
C ASP A 8 8.37 -12.75 -7.72
N GLU A 9 8.90 -12.03 -6.75
CA GLU A 9 10.23 -12.25 -6.17
C GLU A 9 10.19 -12.18 -4.63
N LEU A 10 11.20 -12.78 -3.99
CA LEU A 10 11.42 -12.65 -2.56
C LEU A 10 11.77 -11.20 -2.19
N CYS A 11 11.35 -10.79 -1.00
CA CYS A 11 11.68 -9.48 -0.47
C CYS A 11 13.20 -9.29 -0.41
N PRO A 12 13.74 -8.23 -1.05
CA PRO A 12 15.17 -8.01 -1.09
C PRO A 12 15.66 -7.58 0.29
N ASN A 13 16.94 -7.82 0.58
CA ASN A 13 17.55 -7.27 1.79
C ASN A 13 17.61 -5.74 1.65
N PRO A 14 16.90 -4.97 2.51
CA PRO A 14 16.90 -3.51 2.40
C PRO A 14 18.26 -2.89 2.70
N GLN A 15 19.18 -3.62 3.34
CA GLN A 15 20.51 -3.12 3.68
C GLN A 15 21.43 -2.92 2.47
N ASP A 16 21.13 -3.55 1.34
CA ASP A 16 21.90 -3.42 0.10
C ASP A 16 21.66 -2.08 -0.63
N TYR A 17 20.79 -1.22 -0.09
CA TYR A 17 20.38 0.04 -0.72
C TYR A 17 20.56 1.23 0.23
N ASP A 18 20.96 2.36 -0.35
CA ASP A 18 21.07 3.64 0.38
C ASP A 18 19.70 4.26 0.69
N LEU A 19 18.76 4.09 -0.24
CA LEU A 19 17.40 4.62 -0.18
C LEU A 19 16.40 3.48 -0.35
N LEU A 20 15.36 3.49 0.48
CA LEU A 20 14.28 2.52 0.41
C LEU A 20 12.97 3.20 0.03
N ARG A 21 12.28 2.66 -0.99
CA ARG A 21 10.92 3.08 -1.34
C ARG A 21 9.97 1.90 -1.18
N ILE A 22 8.94 2.07 -0.37
CA ILE A 22 7.89 1.07 -0.18
C ILE A 22 6.64 1.54 -0.90
N GLY A 23 6.25 0.78 -1.93
CA GLY A 23 5.00 0.99 -2.65
C GLY A 23 3.97 -0.04 -2.20
N SER A 24 2.74 0.40 -1.91
CA SER A 24 1.65 -0.49 -1.55
C SER A 24 0.32 0.02 -2.08
N PRO A 25 -0.55 -0.83 -2.65
CA PRO A 25 -1.95 -0.48 -2.75
C PRO A 25 -2.59 -0.47 -1.37
N VAL A 26 -3.73 0.20 -1.25
CA VAL A 26 -4.64 0.15 -0.11
C VAL A 26 -5.80 -0.74 -0.49
N CYS A 27 -5.96 -1.85 0.22
CA CYS A 27 -7.04 -2.82 -0.01
C CYS A 27 -7.89 -2.89 1.25
N TYR A 28 -9.21 -2.71 1.15
CA TYR A 28 -10.11 -2.69 2.32
C TYR A 28 -9.61 -1.74 3.43
N PHE A 29 -9.10 -0.57 3.04
CA PHE A 29 -8.57 0.47 3.91
C PHE A 29 -7.36 0.05 4.75
N GLN A 30 -6.65 -1.01 4.37
CA GLN A 30 -5.46 -1.50 5.07
C GLN A 30 -4.32 -1.80 4.09
N ILE A 31 -3.12 -1.95 4.64
CA ILE A 31 -1.95 -2.44 3.91
C ILE A 31 -2.11 -3.95 3.66
N PRO A 32 -1.95 -4.43 2.42
CA PRO A 32 -2.04 -5.84 2.06
C PRO A 32 -1.08 -6.73 2.87
N VAL A 33 -1.55 -7.92 3.20
CA VAL A 33 -0.82 -8.88 4.05
C VAL A 33 0.56 -9.22 3.50
N ASN A 34 0.73 -9.34 2.18
CA ASN A 34 2.03 -9.64 1.57
C ASN A 34 3.04 -8.50 1.75
N VAL A 35 2.60 -7.24 1.74
CA VAL A 35 3.46 -6.07 2.04
C VAL A 35 3.86 -6.11 3.52
N ILE A 36 2.92 -6.40 4.42
CA ILE A 36 3.22 -6.54 5.85
C ILE A 36 4.22 -7.66 6.11
N GLU A 37 4.00 -8.85 5.55
CA GLU A 37 4.91 -10.00 5.68
C GLU A 37 6.31 -9.67 5.14
N CYS A 38 6.39 -8.89 4.06
CA CYS A 38 7.65 -8.38 3.53
C CYS A 38 8.38 -7.49 4.54
N LEU A 39 7.69 -6.50 5.11
CA LEU A 39 8.26 -5.59 6.09
C LEU A 39 8.66 -6.32 7.39
N GLU A 40 7.85 -7.27 7.84
CA GLU A 40 8.15 -8.12 8.99
C GLU A 40 9.47 -8.89 8.79
N SER A 41 9.75 -9.33 7.56
CA SER A 41 10.98 -10.05 7.20
C SER A 41 12.24 -9.17 7.16
N PHE A 42 12.08 -7.84 7.11
CA PHE A 42 13.23 -6.94 7.08
C PHE A 42 14.01 -7.00 8.41
N PRO A 43 15.34 -6.85 8.37
CA PRO A 43 16.11 -6.55 9.56
C PRO A 43 15.74 -5.15 10.09
N ASP A 44 16.35 -4.76 11.21
CA ASP A 44 16.39 -3.35 11.60
C ASP A 44 16.95 -2.51 10.43
N LEU A 45 16.33 -1.36 10.16
CA LEU A 45 16.70 -0.47 9.07
C LEU A 45 17.73 0.58 9.48
N ASP A 46 18.07 0.69 10.77
CA ASP A 46 19.11 1.57 11.31
C ASP A 46 19.01 3.01 10.82
N GLY A 47 17.82 3.59 10.87
CA GLY A 47 17.55 4.96 10.42
C GLY A 47 17.64 5.13 8.90
N LYS A 48 17.58 4.06 8.10
CA LYS A 48 17.64 4.14 6.63
C LYS A 48 16.56 5.05 6.08
N LYS A 49 16.97 5.92 5.14
CA LYS A 49 16.11 6.89 4.49
C LYS A 49 15.04 6.15 3.69
N THR A 50 13.81 6.27 4.14
CA THR A 50 12.68 5.50 3.63
C THR A 50 11.59 6.42 3.14
N PHE A 51 10.92 6.02 2.08
CA PHE A 51 9.83 6.76 1.45
C PHE A 51 8.67 5.81 1.19
N ALA A 52 7.45 6.30 1.32
CA ALA A 52 6.25 5.50 1.15
C ALA A 52 5.41 6.02 -0.03
N VAL A 53 4.89 5.10 -0.82
CA VAL A 53 3.93 5.38 -1.89
C VAL A 53 2.70 4.53 -1.66
N LEU A 54 1.54 5.16 -1.55
CA LEU A 54 0.25 4.48 -1.41
C LEU A 54 -0.63 4.75 -2.62
N THR A 55 -1.21 3.68 -3.17
CA THR A 55 -2.24 3.77 -4.20
C THR A 55 -3.59 3.34 -3.65
N ASN A 56 -4.67 4.07 -3.93
CA ASN A 56 -6.00 3.71 -3.45
C ASN A 56 -7.07 3.91 -4.53
N GLY A 57 -8.13 3.09 -4.49
CA GLY A 57 -9.27 3.22 -5.40
C GLY A 57 -10.22 4.35 -5.00
N SER A 58 -10.59 4.40 -3.71
CA SER A 58 -11.46 5.46 -3.17
C SER A 58 -10.76 6.26 -2.07
N TYR A 59 -10.39 5.60 -0.97
CA TYR A 59 -9.79 6.27 0.20
C TYR A 59 -8.62 5.48 0.75
N ALA A 60 -7.55 6.18 1.13
CA ALA A 60 -6.44 5.58 1.89
C ALA A 60 -6.76 5.47 3.40
N LEU A 61 -7.66 6.31 3.92
CA LEU A 61 -8.01 6.43 5.34
C LEU A 61 -6.77 6.48 6.26
N ASN A 62 -6.60 5.50 7.15
CA ASN A 62 -5.46 5.41 8.07
C ASN A 62 -4.40 4.38 7.60
N ALA A 63 -4.44 3.92 6.34
CA ALA A 63 -3.45 2.97 5.84
C ALA A 63 -2.02 3.52 5.90
N GLY A 64 -1.85 4.84 5.75
CA GLY A 64 -0.58 5.55 5.99
C GLY A 64 -0.05 5.30 7.41
N ASP A 65 -0.88 5.54 8.43
CA ASP A 65 -0.51 5.30 9.83
C ASP A 65 -0.11 3.84 10.09
N MET A 66 -0.80 2.89 9.45
CA MET A 66 -0.49 1.47 9.57
C MET A 66 0.91 1.18 9.02
N LEU A 67 1.18 1.61 7.79
CA LEU A 67 2.51 1.45 7.18
C LEU A 67 3.60 2.15 7.99
N LYS A 68 3.31 3.36 8.47
CA LYS A 68 4.22 4.15 9.29
C LYS A 68 4.61 3.41 10.55
N ARG A 69 3.64 2.85 11.27
CA ARG A 69 3.88 2.08 12.49
C ARG A 69 4.85 0.92 12.23
N ASP A 70 4.63 0.19 11.14
CA ASP A 70 5.43 -1.00 10.82
C ASP A 70 6.85 -0.60 10.37
N LEU A 71 7.01 0.50 9.65
CA LEU A 71 8.31 1.07 9.29
C LEU A 71 9.06 1.66 10.49
N VAL A 72 8.38 2.38 11.39
CA VAL A 72 8.96 2.91 12.63
C VAL A 72 9.40 1.77 13.55
N ALA A 73 8.63 0.68 13.62
CA ALA A 73 9.02 -0.52 14.36
C ALA A 73 10.28 -1.19 13.80
N LYS A 74 10.63 -0.90 12.54
CA LYS A 74 11.89 -1.31 11.89
C LYS A 74 12.96 -0.22 11.93
N ASN A 75 12.78 0.82 12.75
CA ASN A 75 13.72 1.94 12.86
C ASN A 75 13.96 2.68 11.53
N ALA A 76 12.95 2.72 10.65
CA ALA A 76 13.04 3.48 9.41
C ALA A 76 13.03 4.99 9.66
N ASN A 77 13.80 5.74 8.88
CA ASN A 77 13.72 7.19 8.83
C ASN A 77 12.86 7.63 7.65
N ILE A 78 11.56 7.80 7.89
CA ILE A 78 10.58 8.10 6.84
C ILE A 78 10.68 9.58 6.46
N ARG A 79 11.02 9.87 5.19
CA ARG A 79 11.28 11.25 4.71
C ARG A 79 10.22 11.80 3.76
N GLY A 80 9.25 11.00 3.34
CA GLY A 80 8.20 11.49 2.46
C GLY A 80 7.16 10.44 2.10
N TRP A 81 5.98 10.95 1.76
CA TRP A 81 4.80 10.19 1.39
C TRP A 81 4.23 10.67 0.06
N CYS A 82 3.92 9.73 -0.82
CA CYS A 82 3.22 9.99 -2.06
C CYS A 82 1.92 9.18 -2.08
N TYR A 83 0.82 9.84 -2.43
CA TYR A 83 -0.49 9.24 -2.57
C TYR A 83 -0.97 9.45 -4.00
N SER A 84 -1.54 8.41 -4.59
CA SER A 84 -2.15 8.48 -5.92
C SER A 84 -3.35 7.55 -6.00
N TYR A 85 -4.28 7.84 -6.90
CA TYR A 85 -5.36 6.93 -7.19
C TYR A 85 -4.87 5.80 -8.08
N GLY A 86 -5.28 4.58 -7.72
CA GLY A 86 -5.21 3.42 -8.60
C GLY A 86 -6.59 3.17 -9.22
N ALA A 87 -6.62 2.44 -10.34
CA ALA A 87 -7.88 1.95 -10.87
C ALA A 87 -8.57 1.04 -9.83
N ASP A 88 -9.81 1.38 -9.45
CA ASP A 88 -10.61 0.59 -8.52
C ASP A 88 -11.46 -0.41 -9.31
N TYR A 89 -11.36 -1.68 -8.95
CA TYR A 89 -12.13 -2.77 -9.57
C TYR A 89 -12.98 -3.50 -8.53
N PHE A 90 -13.48 -2.80 -7.51
CA PHE A 90 -14.37 -3.40 -6.53
C PHE A 90 -15.66 -3.93 -7.19
N LEU A 91 -15.80 -5.26 -7.20
CA LEU A 91 -16.82 -5.98 -7.97
C LEU A 91 -18.27 -5.50 -7.70
N PRO A 92 -18.71 -5.31 -6.44
CA PRO A 92 -20.07 -4.81 -6.19
C PRO A 92 -20.36 -3.43 -6.79
N TYR A 93 -19.36 -2.55 -6.86
CA TYR A 93 -19.53 -1.25 -7.53
C TYR A 93 -19.58 -1.42 -9.05
N ASN A 94 -18.70 -2.26 -9.60
CA ASN A 94 -18.68 -2.56 -11.03
C ASN A 94 -20.01 -3.17 -11.52
N GLU A 95 -20.61 -4.08 -10.75
CA GLU A 95 -21.93 -4.66 -11.04
C GLU A 95 -23.06 -3.62 -11.06
N GLN A 96 -22.89 -2.52 -10.31
CA GLN A 96 -23.81 -1.39 -10.28
C GLN A 96 -23.47 -0.30 -11.33
N GLY A 97 -22.45 -0.53 -12.17
CA GLY A 97 -21.97 0.45 -13.14
C GLY A 97 -21.18 1.61 -12.52
N CYS A 98 -20.77 1.49 -11.26
CA CYS A 98 -19.91 2.44 -10.58
C CYS A 98 -18.46 1.98 -10.69
N MET A 99 -17.60 2.80 -11.30
CA MET A 99 -16.17 2.52 -11.41
C MET A 99 -15.40 3.66 -10.74
N PRO A 100 -15.09 3.54 -9.44
CA PRO A 100 -14.25 4.52 -8.76
C PRO A 100 -12.89 4.57 -9.47
N SER A 101 -12.40 5.78 -9.68
CA SER A 101 -11.08 6.01 -10.29
C SER A 101 -10.85 5.33 -11.67
N TYR A 102 -11.90 5.20 -12.49
CA TYR A 102 -11.87 4.57 -13.82
C TYR A 102 -10.83 5.12 -14.82
N ALA A 103 -10.35 6.35 -14.61
CA ALA A 103 -9.41 7.05 -15.50
C ALA A 103 -8.03 7.31 -14.90
N HIS A 104 -7.68 6.61 -13.80
CA HIS A 104 -6.42 6.79 -13.10
C HIS A 104 -5.36 5.75 -13.52
N PRO A 105 -4.05 6.08 -13.42
CA PRO A 105 -3.51 7.36 -12.97
C PRO A 105 -3.71 8.48 -14.01
N ALA A 106 -4.07 9.67 -13.53
CA ALA A 106 -4.19 10.87 -14.33
C ALA A 106 -2.79 11.50 -14.60
N PRO A 107 -2.63 12.33 -15.65
CA PRO A 107 -1.32 12.90 -16.01
C PRO A 107 -0.65 13.72 -14.88
N ASP A 108 -1.43 14.41 -14.06
CA ASP A 108 -0.95 15.15 -12.89
C ASP A 108 -0.43 14.23 -11.78
N GLU A 109 -1.04 13.07 -11.57
CA GLU A 109 -0.56 12.07 -10.62
C GLU A 109 0.75 11.42 -11.07
N LEU A 110 0.88 11.17 -12.38
CA LEU A 110 2.15 10.70 -12.96
C LEU A 110 3.25 11.75 -12.79
N THR A 111 2.91 13.03 -12.98
CA THR A 111 3.84 14.15 -12.77
C THR A 111 4.24 14.24 -11.30
N ALA A 112 3.29 14.15 -10.37
CA ALA A 112 3.57 14.15 -8.94
C ALA A 112 4.44 12.96 -8.51
N ALA A 113 4.19 11.76 -9.02
CA ALA A 113 5.02 10.58 -8.75
C ALA A 113 6.45 10.73 -9.29
N TYR A 114 6.60 11.37 -10.45
CA TYR A 114 7.90 11.69 -11.03
C TYR A 114 8.66 12.71 -10.17
N GLU A 115 8.02 13.82 -9.80
CA GLU A 115 8.60 14.85 -8.93
C GLU A 115 8.98 14.29 -7.56
N PHE A 116 8.12 13.43 -6.98
CA PHE A 116 8.44 12.73 -5.74
C PHE A 116 9.72 11.91 -5.87
N GLY A 117 9.89 11.18 -6.97
CA GLY A 117 11.11 10.41 -7.23
C GLY A 117 12.37 11.28 -7.37
N LEU A 118 12.26 12.48 -7.94
CA LEU A 118 13.36 13.45 -8.02
C LEU A 118 13.72 13.99 -6.63
N ASP A 119 12.72 14.42 -5.86
CA ASP A 119 12.90 14.97 -4.51
C ASP A 119 13.53 13.91 -3.57
N MET A 120 13.13 12.64 -3.71
CA MET A 120 13.74 11.51 -3.02
C MET A 120 15.25 11.39 -3.26
N GLY A 121 15.68 11.50 -4.52
CA GLY A 121 17.07 11.36 -4.92
C GLY A 121 17.94 12.54 -4.48
N GLN A 122 17.37 13.75 -4.44
CA GLN A 122 18.02 14.95 -3.92
C GLN A 122 18.04 14.98 -2.39
N GLY A 123 17.18 14.18 -1.76
CA GLY A 123 17.13 14.02 -0.33
C GLY A 123 16.38 15.14 0.39
N GLU A 124 15.57 15.89 -0.34
CA GLU A 124 14.80 17.03 0.15
C GLU A 124 13.34 16.66 0.52
N ASN A 125 12.78 17.48 1.41
CA ASN A 125 11.36 17.85 1.49
C ASN A 125 10.36 16.95 2.24
N GLU A 126 10.58 16.76 3.56
CA GLU A 126 9.54 16.28 4.49
C GLU A 126 8.27 17.17 4.50
N THR A 127 8.40 18.47 4.21
CA THR A 127 7.30 19.43 4.30
C THR A 127 6.39 19.44 3.07
N ARG A 128 6.88 18.98 1.92
CA ARG A 128 6.08 18.86 0.68
C ARG A 128 5.28 17.55 0.63
N TRP A 129 5.92 16.45 1.02
CA TRP A 129 5.39 15.09 0.86
C TRP A 129 4.89 14.55 2.19
N LEU A 130 3.82 15.18 2.68
CA LEU A 130 3.25 14.90 4.00
C LEU A 130 2.44 13.61 4.00
N GLU A 131 2.48 12.93 5.13
CA GLU A 131 1.56 11.83 5.42
C GLU A 131 0.12 12.36 5.44
N VAL A 132 -0.76 11.66 4.73
CA VAL A 132 -2.19 11.87 4.78
C VAL A 132 -2.79 10.74 5.63
N SER A 133 -3.38 11.11 6.76
CA SER A 133 -4.14 10.20 7.60
C SER A 133 -5.54 10.77 7.86
N GLN A 134 -6.55 9.91 7.75
CA GLN A 134 -7.92 10.23 8.07
C GLN A 134 -8.44 9.27 9.14
N LYS A 135 -9.19 9.82 10.10
CA LYS A 135 -9.80 9.03 11.17
C LYS A 135 -10.87 8.09 10.60
N LEU A 136 -10.73 6.81 10.87
CA LEU A 136 -11.74 5.80 10.52
C LEU A 136 -13.05 6.02 11.28
N SER A 137 -14.16 5.98 10.53
CA SER A 137 -15.50 5.78 11.09
C SER A 137 -15.65 4.36 11.64
N LEU A 138 -16.72 4.12 12.41
CA LEU A 138 -16.98 2.80 13.00
C LEU A 138 -17.19 1.72 11.92
N MET A 139 -17.85 2.05 10.81
CA MET A 139 -18.06 1.13 9.68
C MET A 139 -16.73 0.63 9.11
N TYR A 140 -15.82 1.54 8.76
CA TYR A 140 -14.53 1.15 8.18
C TYR A 140 -13.62 0.40 9.15
N ARG A 141 -13.75 0.62 10.46
CA ARG A 141 -13.07 -0.20 11.47
C ARG A 141 -13.55 -1.65 11.46
N ILE A 142 -14.87 -1.86 11.33
CA ILE A 142 -15.43 -3.21 11.23
C ILE A 142 -14.94 -3.89 9.95
N GLU A 143 -14.96 -3.18 8.82
CA GLU A 143 -14.45 -3.71 7.55
C GLU A 143 -12.98 -4.11 7.64
N GLN A 144 -12.13 -3.27 8.27
CA GLN A 144 -10.73 -3.62 8.52
C GLN A 144 -10.60 -4.90 9.36
N ILE A 145 -11.39 -5.05 10.42
CA ILE A 145 -11.36 -6.25 11.28
C ILE A 145 -11.76 -7.50 10.48
N LEU A 146 -12.83 -7.42 9.69
CA LEU A 146 -13.29 -8.53 8.84
C LEU A 146 -12.27 -8.87 7.75
N ALA A 147 -11.49 -7.89 7.29
CA ALA A 147 -10.44 -8.08 6.30
C ALA A 147 -9.08 -8.50 6.91
N GLN A 148 -8.97 -8.68 8.23
CA GLN A 148 -7.72 -9.12 8.85
C GLN A 148 -7.34 -10.54 8.43
N ARG A 149 -6.03 -10.80 8.41
CA ARG A 149 -5.43 -12.11 8.05
C ARG A 149 -6.10 -13.30 8.75
N TRP A 150 -6.43 -13.16 10.03
CA TRP A 150 -7.08 -14.23 10.79
C TRP A 150 -8.49 -14.53 10.25
N PHE A 151 -9.32 -13.50 10.03
CA PHE A 151 -10.66 -13.65 9.46
C PHE A 151 -10.61 -14.21 8.03
N VAL A 152 -9.70 -13.70 7.20
CA VAL A 152 -9.53 -14.18 5.82
C VAL A 152 -9.17 -15.67 5.79
N ARG A 153 -8.20 -16.09 6.62
CA ARG A 153 -7.74 -17.49 6.66
C ARG A 153 -8.74 -18.46 7.28
N HIS A 154 -9.46 -18.06 8.32
CA HIS A 154 -10.30 -18.99 9.09
C HIS A 154 -11.79 -18.93 8.71
N ILE A 155 -12.25 -17.81 8.16
CA ILE A 155 -13.65 -17.64 7.75
C ILE A 155 -13.74 -17.64 6.23
N TYR A 156 -13.17 -16.65 5.55
CA TYR A 156 -13.38 -16.51 4.11
C TYR A 156 -12.90 -17.73 3.31
N GLN A 157 -11.72 -18.27 3.59
CA GLN A 157 -11.22 -19.46 2.88
C GLN A 157 -12.11 -20.71 3.09
N ASN A 158 -12.78 -20.83 4.24
CA ASN A 158 -13.65 -21.96 4.53
C ASN A 158 -15.05 -21.79 3.92
N PHE A 159 -15.57 -20.56 3.85
CA PHE A 159 -16.89 -20.28 3.30
C PHE A 159 -16.89 -20.07 1.78
N PHE A 160 -15.80 -19.53 1.21
CA PHE A 160 -15.70 -19.20 -0.20
C PHE A 160 -14.68 -20.09 -0.88
N HIS A 161 -15.16 -21.19 -1.47
CA HIS A 161 -14.37 -22.05 -2.32
C HIS A 161 -14.46 -21.56 -3.77
N LEU A 162 -13.33 -21.15 -4.34
CA LEU A 162 -13.23 -20.83 -5.76
C LEU A 162 -13.36 -22.13 -6.57
N ASP A 163 -14.50 -22.31 -7.24
CA ASP A 163 -14.71 -23.41 -8.17
C ASP A 163 -13.83 -23.18 -9.41
N LYS A 164 -12.66 -23.82 -9.42
CA LYS A 164 -11.68 -23.72 -10.51
C LYS A 164 -12.27 -24.05 -11.89
N LYS A 165 -13.37 -24.81 -11.95
CA LYS A 165 -14.04 -25.14 -13.23
C LYS A 165 -14.84 -23.98 -13.81
N LYS A 166 -15.14 -22.95 -13.01
CA LYS A 166 -15.88 -21.75 -13.42
C LYS A 166 -14.97 -20.54 -13.66
N CYS A 167 -13.66 -20.66 -13.40
CA CYS A 167 -12.70 -19.61 -13.74
C CYS A 167 -12.47 -19.59 -15.26
N VAL A 168 -12.72 -18.44 -15.88
CA VAL A 168 -12.32 -18.18 -17.26
C VAL A 168 -10.84 -17.81 -17.23
N GLN A 169 -10.01 -18.54 -17.99
CA GLN A 169 -8.59 -18.24 -18.18
C GLN A 169 -8.39 -17.10 -19.17
#